data_AF-A0A2G9MIG3-F1
#
_entry.id   AF-A0A2G9MIG3-F1
#
_cell.length_a   1.000
_cell.length_b   1.000
_cell.length_c   1.000
_cell.angle_alpha   90.00
_cell.angle_beta   90.00
_cell.angle_gamma   90.00
#
_symmetry.space_group_name_H-M   'P 1'
#
loop_
_entity.id
_entity.type
_entity.pdbx_description
1 polymer ?
#
loop_
_entity_poly.entity_id
_entity_poly.type
_entity_poly.pdbx_seq_one_letter_code
_entity_poly.pdbx_strand_id
1 'polypeptide(L)' 'MPEKELKLKVIEALQDDVNKSIVRIDSNFMQEISVRPGDIVKIIGER' A
#
# COMPACT_ATOMS: atom_id res chain seq x y z
N MET A 1 3.21 -19.06 -7.57
CA MET A 1 3.20 -17.81 -8.36
C MET A 1 4.04 -16.80 -7.59
N PRO A 2 4.96 -16.06 -8.21
CA PRO A 2 5.74 -15.07 -7.47
C PRO A 2 4.78 -14.03 -6.87
N GLU A 3 4.92 -13.74 -5.58
CA GLU A 3 4.22 -12.62 -4.95
C GLU A 3 4.71 -11.33 -5.61
N LYS A 4 3.77 -10.54 -6.13
CA LYS A 4 4.12 -9.25 -6.72
C LYS A 4 4.37 -8.26 -5.60
N GLU A 5 5.62 -7.82 -5.46
CA GLU A 5 6.05 -6.87 -4.46
C GLU A 5 6.46 -5.53 -5.09
N LEU A 6 6.29 -4.45 -4.34
CA LEU A 6 6.71 -3.10 -4.72
C LEU A 6 7.50 -2.46 -3.58
N LYS A 7 8.60 -1.79 -3.94
CA LYS A 7 9.34 -0.93 -3.01
C LYS A 7 8.94 0.52 -3.27
N LEU A 8 8.25 1.11 -2.30
CA LEU A 8 7.76 2.47 -2.36
C LEU A 8 8.42 3.31 -1.27
N LYS A 9 8.52 4.62 -1.51
CA LYS A 9 8.97 5.57 -0.50
C LYS A 9 7.81 5.88 0.45
N VAL A 10 8.04 5.70 1.75
CA VAL A 10 7.07 6.05 2.79
C VAL A 10 6.95 7.57 2.92
N ILE A 11 5.72 8.05 2.99
CA ILE A 11 5.38 9.45 3.23
C ILE A 11 4.42 9.56 4.41
N GLU A 12 4.28 10.76 4.96
CA GLU A 12 3.31 11.03 6.03
C GLU A 12 1.87 10.79 5.54
N ALA A 13 1.06 10.15 6.38
CA ALA A 13 -0.35 9.95 6.09
C ALA A 13 -1.12 11.27 6.15
N LEU A 14 -2.15 11.40 5.31
CA LEU A 14 -3.10 12.51 5.45
C LEU A 14 -3.84 12.37 6.79
N GLN A 15 -4.17 13.50 7.44
CA GLN A 15 -4.86 13.49 8.73
C GLN A 15 -6.14 12.63 8.70
N ASP A 16 -6.86 12.63 7.58
CA ASP A 16 -8.07 11.85 7.39
C ASP A 16 -7.83 10.33 7.38
N ASP A 17 -6.63 9.84 7.10
CA ASP A 17 -6.32 8.40 7.00
C ASP A 17 -5.69 7.85 8.30
N VAL A 18 -5.33 8.73 9.23
CA VAL A 18 -4.69 8.36 10.49
C VAL A 18 -5.65 7.49 11.33
N ASN A 19 -5.11 6.42 11.94
CA ASN A 19 -5.83 5.47 12.79
C ASN A 19 -6.97 4.68 12.13
N LYS A 20 -7.13 4.74 10.81
CA LYS A 20 -8.18 3.98 10.09
C LYS A 20 -7.74 2.61 9.59
N SER A 21 -6.50 2.21 9.86
CA SER A 21 -5.90 0.95 9.37
C SER A 21 -6.00 0.80 7.84
N ILE A 22 -5.92 1.91 7.12
CA ILE A 22 -5.92 1.96 5.65
C ILE A 22 -4.57 2.43 5.15
N VAL A 23 -4.23 2.01 3.94
CA VAL A 23 -3.03 2.46 3.23
C VAL A 23 -3.50 3.13 1.95
N ARG A 24 -3.05 4.37 1.73
CA ARG A 24 -3.32 5.09 0.49
C ARG A 24 -2.14 4.88 -0.46
N ILE A 25 -2.41 4.23 -1.58
CA ILE A 25 -1.45 4.02 -2.66
C ILE A 25 -2.06 4.49 -3.97
N ASP A 26 -1.21 4.91 -4.91
CA ASP A 26 -1.65 5.34 -6.22
C ASP A 26 -2.21 4.16 -7.03
N SER A 27 -3.24 4.45 -7.84
CA SER A 27 -3.96 3.46 -8.65
C SER A 27 -3.04 2.72 -9.62
N ASN A 28 -1.95 3.35 -10.09
CA ASN A 28 -0.99 2.72 -10.99
C ASN A 28 -0.23 1.59 -10.29
N PHE A 29 0.23 1.82 -9.06
CA PHE A 29 0.92 0.79 -8.27
C PHE A 29 -0.03 -0.36 -7.93
N MET A 30 -1.30 -0.07 -7.64
CA MET A 30 -2.31 -1.11 -7.41
C MET A 30 -2.47 -2.05 -8.61
N GLN A 31 -2.50 -1.50 -9.83
CA GLN A 31 -2.62 -2.29 -11.05
C GLN A 31 -1.38 -3.16 -11.30
N GLU A 32 -0.19 -2.64 -10.99
CA GLU A 32 1.08 -3.34 -11.16
C GLU A 32 1.14 -4.63 -10.32
N ILE A 33 0.77 -4.55 -9.04
CA ILE A 33 0.63 -5.72 -8.15
C ILE A 33 -0.72 -6.42 -8.27
N SER A 34 -1.62 -5.90 -9.12
CA SER A 34 -2.94 -6.46 -9.42
C SER A 34 -3.87 -6.58 -8.19
N VAL A 35 -3.82 -5.60 -7.29
CA VAL A 35 -4.70 -5.49 -6.12
C VAL A 35 -5.85 -4.51 -6.36
N ARG A 36 -6.92 -4.63 -5.58
CA ARG A 36 -8.12 -3.80 -5.65
C ARG A 36 -8.37 -3.08 -4.31
N PRO A 37 -9.13 -1.97 -4.30
CA PRO A 37 -9.55 -1.34 -3.05
C PRO A 37 -10.32 -2.33 -2.18
N GLY A 38 -9.90 -2.49 -0.93
CA GLY A 38 -10.47 -3.46 0.01
C GLY A 38 -9.64 -4.73 0.17
N ASP A 39 -8.67 -4.99 -0.70
CA ASP A 39 -7.73 -6.09 -0.51
C ASP A 39 -6.78 -5.80 0.66
N ILE A 40 -6.42 -6.84 1.39
CA ILE A 40 -5.47 -6.76 2.50
C ILE A 40 -4.05 -6.78 1.94
N VAL A 41 -3.24 -5.80 2.32
CA VAL A 41 -1.85 -5.68 1.91
C VAL A 41 -0.91 -5.88 3.10
N LYS A 42 0.26 -6.47 2.85
CA LYS A 42 1.33 -6.61 3.84
C LYS A 42 2.40 -5.56 3.56
N ILE A 43 2.73 -4.77 4.57
CA ILE A 43 3.83 -3.80 4.49
C ILE A 43 5.03 -4.37 5.25
N ILE A 44 6.20 -4.37 4.61
CA ILE A 44 7.48 -4.74 5.21
C ILE A 44 8.37 -3.51 5.11
N GLY A 45 8.90 -3.06 6.24
CA GLY A 45 9.83 -1.94 6.31
C GLY A 45 10.97 -2.26 7.25
N GLU A 46 12.16 -1.75 6.93
CA GLU A 46 13.29 -1.70 7.85
C GLU A 46 13.18 -0.39 8.63
N ARG A 47 13.36 -0.46 9.96
CA ARG A 47 13.12 0.62 10.91
C ARG A 47 14.17 1.72 10.82
#